data_AF-A0A7J7NSS6-F1
#
_entry.id   AF-A0A7J7NSS6-F1
#
_cell.length_a   1.000
_cell.length_b   1.000
_cell.length_c   1.000
_cell.angle_alpha   90.00
_cell.angle_beta   90.00
_cell.angle_gamma   90.00
#
_symmetry.space_group_name_H-M   'P 1'
#
loop_
_entity.id
_entity.type
_entity.pdbx_description
1 polymer ?
#
loop_
_entity_poly.entity_id
_entity_poly.type
_entity_poly.pdbx_seq_one_letter_code
_entity_poly.pdbx_strand_id
1 'polypeptide(L)'
;MVDEVPENVLAVPLENMSDDQRMAHDVILKTLKDEKSIRMIICGRTGTGKSTLINAIVRSTVAHFRTSKSVRIMAPTGVPAFNIGGYTIHHELGISVERRSSYKQMTCEHCRRMHEEFKDTQLIIIDEYIMLGRSMIANVDLRCRDIFAVNELFGGVSVVLMGDIRQLPPIFDSPLYSKNGNYMQIAANDRNRDRLIQFGKPVRSIPSRNNCETTFNASTDDANDLEKHIYLSVGARVMLRSNLVIQNGLVSGAMGIVIDIVYLLSSNPPNDQPLAVMVDFDNYRGPSFCEGSNVIPIPPQTVNWKTSSGTSCQRTQIPLLLCWAITFRKTPKNWKVRRTKFKIIGRRSFAVNGSSTKSVLRIP
;
A
#
# COMPACT_ATOMS: atom_id res chain seq x y z
N MET A 1 19.76 13.72 -27.76
CA MET A 1 19.87 12.35 -27.21
C MET A 1 18.59 12.12 -26.43
N VAL A 2 17.78 11.14 -26.84
CA VAL A 2 16.60 10.74 -26.06
C VAL A 2 17.14 9.96 -24.87
N ASP A 3 16.81 10.37 -23.64
CA ASP A 3 17.18 9.60 -22.44
C ASP A 3 16.73 8.15 -22.66
N GLU A 4 17.66 7.21 -22.58
CA GLU A 4 17.39 5.79 -22.80
C GLU A 4 16.28 5.31 -21.85
N VAL A 5 15.23 4.74 -22.44
CA VAL A 5 14.19 4.04 -21.69
C VAL A 5 14.87 2.82 -21.05
N PRO A 6 14.77 2.61 -19.73
CA PRO A 6 15.38 1.46 -19.08
C PRO A 6 14.99 0.16 -19.79
N GLU A 7 15.97 -0.68 -20.16
CA GLU A 7 15.80 -1.90 -20.99
C GLU A 7 14.71 -2.85 -20.45
N ASN A 8 14.51 -2.85 -19.14
CA ASN A 8 13.48 -3.60 -18.41
C ASN A 8 12.03 -3.17 -18.70
N VAL A 9 11.78 -2.04 -19.36
CA VAL A 9 10.44 -1.56 -19.75
C VAL A 9 10.02 -2.08 -21.14
N LEU A 10 10.93 -2.69 -21.91
CA LEU A 10 10.73 -2.98 -23.35
C LEU A 10 10.10 -4.34 -23.70
N ALA A 11 9.80 -5.22 -22.73
CA ALA A 11 9.57 -6.64 -23.03
C ALA A 11 8.14 -7.07 -23.43
N VAL A 12 7.15 -6.17 -23.58
CA VAL A 12 5.78 -6.59 -23.95
C VAL A 12 5.27 -5.91 -25.23
N PRO A 13 4.95 -6.68 -26.29
CA PRO A 13 4.32 -6.14 -27.50
C PRO A 13 2.93 -5.56 -27.20
N LEU A 14 2.68 -4.32 -27.63
CA LEU A 14 1.38 -3.63 -27.54
C LEU A 14 0.23 -4.41 -28.21
N GLU A 15 0.58 -5.36 -29.08
CA GLU A 15 -0.30 -6.16 -29.92
C GLU A 15 -1.21 -7.09 -29.10
N ASN A 16 -0.79 -7.53 -27.91
CA ASN A 16 -1.51 -8.48 -27.05
C ASN A 16 -2.42 -7.84 -25.99
N MET A 17 -2.69 -6.53 -26.04
CA MET A 17 -3.58 -5.88 -25.08
C MET A 17 -5.05 -6.24 -25.30
N SER A 18 -5.83 -6.39 -24.23
CA SER A 18 -7.30 -6.49 -24.35
C SER A 18 -7.91 -5.17 -24.83
N ASP A 19 -9.16 -5.21 -25.32
CA ASP A 19 -9.88 -4.00 -25.76
C ASP A 19 -10.00 -2.96 -24.64
N ASP A 20 -10.22 -3.41 -23.39
CA ASP A 20 -10.29 -2.54 -22.22
C ASP A 20 -8.92 -1.91 -21.88
N GLN A 21 -7.83 -2.67 -22.02
CA GLN A 21 -6.47 -2.16 -21.83
C GLN A 21 -6.12 -1.13 -22.90
N ARG A 22 -6.41 -1.42 -24.18
CA ARG A 22 -6.25 -0.47 -25.29
C ARG A 22 -7.08 0.78 -25.07
N MET A 23 -8.34 0.64 -24.67
CA MET A 23 -9.20 1.79 -24.39
C MET A 23 -8.63 2.68 -23.27
N ALA A 24 -8.19 2.09 -22.16
CA ALA A 24 -7.59 2.84 -21.06
C ALA A 24 -6.30 3.57 -21.52
N HIS A 25 -5.42 2.85 -22.21
CA HIS A 25 -4.19 3.38 -22.79
C HIS A 25 -4.47 4.58 -23.72
N ASP A 26 -5.38 4.42 -24.68
CA ASP A 26 -5.66 5.43 -25.70
C ASP A 26 -6.31 6.68 -25.11
N VAL A 27 -7.21 6.50 -24.13
CA VAL A 27 -7.81 7.62 -23.40
C VAL A 27 -6.75 8.41 -22.65
N ILE A 28 -5.81 7.73 -21.98
CA ILE A 28 -4.71 8.39 -21.26
C ILE A 28 -3.83 9.15 -22.24
N LEU A 29 -3.32 8.48 -23.27
CA LEU A 29 -2.39 9.08 -24.21
C LEU A 29 -3.01 10.25 -24.97
N LYS A 30 -4.27 10.12 -25.40
CA LYS A 30 -4.99 11.22 -26.05
C LYS A 30 -5.17 12.42 -25.13
N THR A 31 -5.54 12.19 -23.87
CA THR A 31 -5.79 13.31 -22.94
C THR A 31 -4.48 14.03 -22.59
N LEU A 32 -3.36 13.30 -22.47
CA LEU A 32 -2.02 13.91 -22.32
C LEU A 32 -1.62 14.73 -23.55
N LYS A 33 -1.86 14.21 -24.76
CA LYS A 33 -1.61 14.93 -26.03
C LYS A 33 -2.43 16.21 -26.17
N ASP A 34 -3.64 16.21 -25.64
CA ASP A 34 -4.52 17.38 -25.60
C ASP A 34 -4.14 18.37 -24.47
N GLU A 35 -3.01 18.16 -23.79
CA GLU A 35 -2.51 18.95 -22.65
C GLU A 35 -3.53 19.09 -21.50
N LYS A 36 -4.34 18.05 -21.30
CA LYS A 36 -5.35 18.00 -20.24
C LYS A 36 -4.92 17.10 -19.10
N SER A 37 -5.34 17.47 -17.88
CA SER A 37 -5.09 16.66 -16.70
C SER A 37 -6.05 15.48 -16.59
N ILE A 38 -5.52 14.31 -16.24
CA ILE A 38 -6.27 13.06 -16.07
C ILE A 38 -6.37 12.72 -14.58
N ARG A 39 -7.56 12.35 -14.12
CA ARG A 39 -7.80 11.76 -12.81
C ARG A 39 -8.54 10.44 -13.01
N MET A 40 -7.78 9.35 -13.14
CA MET A 40 -8.35 8.05 -13.49
C MET A 40 -8.01 6.99 -12.45
N ILE A 41 -8.95 6.10 -12.20
CA ILE A 41 -8.72 4.86 -11.45
C ILE A 41 -8.97 3.69 -12.41
N ILE A 42 -7.97 2.82 -12.52
CA ILE A 42 -8.02 1.58 -13.30
C ILE A 42 -7.99 0.40 -12.34
N CYS A 43 -9.07 -0.36 -12.36
CA CYS A 43 -9.23 -1.54 -11.52
C CYS A 43 -9.06 -2.81 -12.36
N GLY A 44 -8.15 -3.70 -11.95
CA GLY A 44 -7.90 -4.97 -12.63
C GLY A 44 -7.65 -6.10 -11.65
N ARG A 45 -8.17 -7.29 -11.92
CA ARG A 45 -7.95 -8.47 -11.07
C ARG A 45 -6.45 -8.86 -11.06
N THR A 46 -5.99 -9.60 -10.06
CA THR A 46 -4.67 -10.28 -10.18
C THR A 46 -4.61 -11.07 -11.49
N GLY A 47 -3.49 -10.97 -12.22
CA GLY A 47 -3.30 -11.67 -13.49
C GLY A 47 -3.97 -11.04 -14.72
N THR A 48 -4.64 -9.88 -14.61
CA THR A 48 -5.25 -9.20 -15.78
C THR A 48 -4.31 -8.26 -16.52
N GLY A 49 -2.99 -8.42 -16.37
CA GLY A 49 -2.00 -7.59 -17.07
C GLY A 49 -1.99 -6.11 -16.68
N LYS A 50 -2.21 -5.76 -15.40
CA LYS A 50 -2.07 -4.36 -14.94
C LYS A 50 -0.67 -3.80 -15.20
N SER A 51 0.36 -4.57 -14.85
CA SER A 51 1.76 -4.22 -15.12
C SER A 51 2.03 -4.08 -16.62
N THR A 52 1.42 -4.93 -17.46
CA THR A 52 1.47 -4.80 -18.92
C THR A 52 0.91 -3.47 -19.40
N LEU A 53 -0.25 -3.05 -18.86
CA LEU A 53 -0.86 -1.77 -19.18
C LEU A 53 -0.01 -0.59 -18.69
N ILE A 54 0.57 -0.67 -17.48
CA ILE A 54 1.49 0.35 -16.96
C ILE A 54 2.66 0.53 -17.93
N ASN A 55 3.31 -0.57 -18.33
CA ASN A 55 4.45 -0.52 -19.26
C ASN A 55 4.07 0.07 -20.62
N ALA A 56 2.88 -0.26 -21.14
CA ALA A 56 2.36 0.30 -22.39
C ALA A 56 2.17 1.82 -22.29
N ILE A 57 1.54 2.30 -21.21
CA ILE A 57 1.32 3.74 -20.97
C ILE A 57 2.65 4.47 -20.85
N VAL A 58 3.60 3.92 -20.07
CA VAL A 58 4.93 4.50 -19.87
C VAL A 58 5.64 4.64 -21.21
N ARG A 59 5.72 3.56 -21.99
CA ARG A 59 6.37 3.54 -23.31
C ARG A 59 5.79 4.60 -24.24
N SER A 60 4.46 4.66 -24.38
CA SER A 60 3.81 5.60 -25.28
C SER A 60 3.94 7.06 -24.82
N THR A 61 3.91 7.30 -23.51
CA THR A 61 4.06 8.65 -22.95
C THR A 61 5.49 9.15 -23.11
N VAL A 62 6.48 8.33 -22.78
CA VAL A 62 7.90 8.66 -22.95
C VAL A 62 8.24 8.85 -24.43
N ALA A 63 7.72 8.02 -25.33
CA ALA A 63 7.90 8.20 -26.77
C ALA A 63 7.31 9.53 -27.27
N HIS A 64 6.17 9.95 -26.70
CA HIS A 64 5.51 11.19 -27.09
C HIS A 64 6.25 12.43 -26.58
N PHE A 65 6.59 12.48 -25.29
CA PHE A 65 7.25 13.64 -24.67
C PHE A 65 8.78 13.61 -24.78
N ARG A 66 9.37 12.52 -25.29
CA ARG A 66 10.81 12.32 -25.52
C ARG A 66 11.68 12.45 -24.28
N THR A 67 11.11 12.18 -23.11
CA THR A 67 11.83 12.19 -21.82
C THR A 67 11.31 11.09 -20.91
N SER A 68 12.22 10.33 -20.30
CA SER A 68 11.89 9.29 -19.32
C SER A 68 11.25 9.88 -18.06
N LYS A 69 11.55 11.16 -17.76
CA LYS A 69 11.00 11.90 -16.63
C LYS A 69 9.53 12.32 -16.82
N SER A 70 8.96 12.14 -18.01
CA SER A 70 7.55 12.47 -18.28
C SER A 70 6.57 11.59 -17.50
N VAL A 71 7.01 10.41 -17.06
CA VAL A 71 6.19 9.49 -16.26
C VAL A 71 6.91 9.14 -14.97
N ARG A 72 6.21 9.27 -13.85
CA ARG A 72 6.67 8.83 -12.53
C ARG A 72 5.81 7.66 -12.08
N ILE A 73 6.44 6.54 -11.78
CA ILE A 73 5.76 5.31 -11.34
C ILE A 73 6.03 5.10 -9.86
N MET A 74 4.96 4.93 -9.08
CA MET A 74 5.04 4.81 -7.64
C MET A 74 4.19 3.66 -7.12
N ALA A 75 4.57 3.12 -5.97
CA ALA A 75 3.71 2.21 -5.20
C ALA A 75 3.84 2.44 -3.68
N PRO A 76 2.87 1.96 -2.87
CA PRO A 76 2.89 2.10 -1.41
C PRO A 76 4.03 1.33 -0.73
N THR A 77 4.40 0.18 -1.27
CA THR A 77 5.42 -0.73 -0.71
C THR A 77 6.52 -1.03 -1.75
N GLY A 78 7.66 -1.55 -1.27
CA GLY A 78 8.84 -1.76 -2.10
C GLY A 78 8.68 -2.83 -3.19
N VAL A 79 7.97 -3.93 -2.91
CA VAL A 79 7.83 -5.04 -3.87
C VAL A 79 7.02 -4.63 -5.12
N PRO A 80 5.82 -4.04 -5.01
CA PRO A 80 5.10 -3.54 -6.18
C PRO A 80 5.86 -2.45 -6.92
N ALA A 81 6.51 -1.52 -6.21
CA ALA A 81 7.32 -0.47 -6.83
C ALA A 81 8.45 -1.05 -7.69
N PHE A 82 9.20 -2.02 -7.15
CA PHE A 82 10.28 -2.70 -7.87
C PHE A 82 9.77 -3.43 -9.12
N ASN A 83 8.64 -4.15 -9.01
CA ASN A 83 8.09 -4.95 -10.11
C ASN A 83 7.67 -4.12 -11.33
N ILE A 84 7.37 -2.85 -11.15
CA ILE A 84 6.95 -1.92 -12.23
C ILE A 84 8.04 -0.89 -12.57
N GLY A 85 9.28 -1.10 -12.09
CA GLY A 85 10.41 -0.20 -12.36
C GLY A 85 10.25 1.20 -11.75
N GLY A 86 9.49 1.33 -10.66
CA GLY A 86 9.22 2.58 -9.98
C GLY A 86 9.83 2.64 -8.57
N TYR A 87 9.42 3.66 -7.83
CA TYR A 87 9.86 3.89 -6.44
C TYR A 87 8.70 3.84 -5.47
N THR A 88 9.00 3.76 -4.17
CA THR A 88 7.92 3.92 -3.18
C THR A 88 7.46 5.38 -3.15
N ILE A 89 6.18 5.61 -2.85
CA ILE A 89 5.62 6.97 -2.74
C ILE A 89 6.41 7.84 -1.76
N HIS A 90 6.81 7.25 -0.63
CA HIS A 90 7.60 7.94 0.40
C HIS A 90 8.96 8.41 -0.14
N HIS A 91 9.65 7.53 -0.88
CA HIS A 91 10.93 7.84 -1.51
C HIS A 91 10.77 8.91 -2.59
N GLU A 92 9.83 8.69 -3.52
CA GLU A 92 9.68 9.50 -4.71
C GLU A 92 9.22 10.93 -4.40
N LEU A 93 8.32 11.10 -3.43
CA LEU A 93 7.77 12.40 -3.06
C LEU A 93 8.48 13.05 -1.85
N GLY A 94 9.49 12.38 -1.28
CA GLY A 94 10.16 12.84 -0.06
C GLY A 94 9.18 12.99 1.12
N ILE A 95 8.16 12.13 1.19
CA ILE A 95 7.18 12.13 2.28
C ILE A 95 7.77 11.33 3.43
N SER A 96 8.06 12.01 4.54
CA SER A 96 8.54 11.36 5.76
C SER A 96 7.54 10.29 6.22
N VAL A 97 8.08 9.15 6.66
CA VAL A 97 7.29 8.06 7.26
C VAL A 97 6.80 8.43 8.68
N GLU A 98 7.11 9.64 9.17
CA GLU A 98 6.68 10.15 10.47
C GLU A 98 5.15 10.30 10.54
N ARG A 99 4.51 9.40 11.27
CA ARG A 99 3.07 9.11 11.23
C ARG A 99 2.17 10.14 11.90
N ARG A 100 2.74 11.27 12.34
CA ARG A 100 2.07 12.18 13.29
C ARG A 100 2.13 13.66 12.98
N SER A 101 2.64 14.07 11.83
CA SER A 101 2.53 15.47 11.45
C SER A 101 1.40 15.64 10.45
N SER A 102 0.51 16.60 10.72
CA SER A 102 -0.08 17.43 9.68
C SER A 102 0.96 17.65 8.58
N TYR A 103 0.58 17.51 7.31
CA TYR A 103 1.45 17.68 6.15
C TYR A 103 2.63 18.63 6.44
N LYS A 104 3.84 18.07 6.55
CA LYS A 104 5.04 18.86 6.81
C LYS A 104 5.43 19.52 5.49
N GLN A 105 5.21 20.84 5.44
CA GLN A 105 5.73 21.65 4.34
C GLN A 105 7.24 21.45 4.24
N MET A 106 7.70 21.32 3.00
CA MET A 106 9.12 21.18 2.71
C MET A 106 9.83 22.52 2.93
N THR A 107 11.13 22.48 3.21
CA THR A 107 11.95 23.69 3.17
C THR A 107 12.02 24.23 1.74
N CYS A 108 12.22 25.54 1.57
CA CYS A 108 12.32 26.17 0.24
C CYS A 108 13.38 25.50 -0.66
N GLU A 109 14.52 25.12 -0.07
CA GLU A 109 15.59 24.43 -0.79
C GLU A 109 15.16 23.04 -1.31
N HIS A 110 14.47 22.28 -0.46
CA HIS A 110 13.97 20.95 -0.84
C HIS A 110 12.84 21.05 -1.87
N CYS A 111 11.95 22.04 -1.76
CA CYS A 111 10.96 22.37 -2.79
C CYS A 111 11.63 22.65 -4.12
N ARG A 112 12.64 23.53 -4.15
CA ARG A 112 13.33 23.90 -5.40
C ARG A 112 13.96 22.71 -6.09
N ARG A 113 14.63 21.84 -5.32
CA ARG A 113 15.23 20.60 -5.85
C ARG A 113 14.17 19.68 -6.46
N MET A 114 13.05 19.48 -5.76
CA MET A 114 11.98 18.60 -6.23
C MET A 114 11.22 19.21 -7.40
N HIS A 115 11.03 20.52 -7.43
CA HIS A 115 10.46 21.24 -8.57
C HIS A 115 11.29 21.00 -9.83
N GLU A 116 12.62 21.18 -9.73
CA GLU A 116 13.54 20.94 -10.86
C GLU A 116 13.53 19.47 -11.30
N GLU A 117 13.44 18.55 -10.34
CA GLU A 117 13.38 17.11 -10.60
C GLU A 117 12.06 16.69 -11.29
N PHE A 118 10.94 17.32 -10.92
CA PHE A 118 9.59 16.96 -11.40
C PHE A 118 9.09 17.80 -12.56
N LYS A 119 9.80 18.86 -12.97
CA LYS A 119 9.35 19.84 -13.98
C LYS A 119 8.83 19.24 -15.28
N ASP A 120 9.42 18.13 -15.73
CA ASP A 120 9.06 17.48 -16.99
C ASP A 120 7.94 16.44 -16.83
N THR A 121 7.47 16.19 -15.60
CA THR A 121 6.48 15.15 -15.28
C THR A 121 5.11 15.51 -15.84
N GLN A 122 4.59 14.65 -16.71
CA GLN A 122 3.26 14.79 -17.31
C GLN A 122 2.25 13.84 -16.65
N LEU A 123 2.72 12.68 -16.19
CA LEU A 123 1.90 11.61 -15.65
C LEU A 123 2.53 10.99 -14.40
N ILE A 124 1.71 10.83 -13.37
CA ILE A 124 1.98 10.02 -12.19
C ILE A 124 1.12 8.76 -12.24
N ILE A 125 1.74 7.59 -12.13
CA ILE A 125 1.05 6.31 -11.97
C ILE A 125 1.31 5.79 -10.56
N ILE A 126 0.25 5.46 -9.83
CA ILE A 126 0.33 4.85 -8.50
C ILE A 126 -0.27 3.46 -8.55
N ASP A 127 0.56 2.42 -8.51
CA ASP A 127 0.11 1.03 -8.41
C ASP A 127 -0.21 0.64 -6.97
N GLU A 128 -1.02 -0.41 -6.81
CA GLU A 128 -1.60 -0.85 -5.54
C GLU A 128 -2.21 0.29 -4.71
N TYR A 129 -2.88 1.26 -5.37
CA TYR A 129 -3.49 2.43 -4.71
C TYR A 129 -4.48 2.04 -3.60
N ILE A 130 -5.02 0.83 -3.67
CA ILE A 130 -5.92 0.24 -2.67
C ILE A 130 -5.27 0.17 -1.28
N MET A 131 -3.94 0.15 -1.18
CA MET A 131 -3.22 0.18 0.10
C MET A 131 -3.06 1.60 0.64
N LEU A 132 -3.49 2.63 -0.11
CA LEU A 132 -3.45 4.03 0.30
C LEU A 132 -4.79 4.45 0.87
N GLY A 133 -4.77 4.94 2.11
CA GLY A 133 -5.94 5.58 2.67
C GLY A 133 -5.98 7.08 2.41
N ARG A 134 -7.00 7.72 3.00
CA ARG A 134 -7.31 9.13 2.77
C ARG A 134 -6.16 10.08 3.13
N SER A 135 -5.48 9.82 4.24
CA SER A 135 -4.40 10.68 4.74
C SER A 135 -3.20 10.63 3.82
N MET A 136 -2.82 9.43 3.35
CA MET A 136 -1.70 9.31 2.43
C MET A 136 -2.00 9.95 1.07
N ILE A 137 -3.21 9.77 0.53
CA ILE A 137 -3.61 10.41 -0.73
C ILE A 137 -3.66 11.94 -0.58
N ALA A 138 -4.10 12.47 0.57
CA ALA A 138 -4.05 13.90 0.85
C ALA A 138 -2.60 14.41 0.93
N ASN A 139 -1.69 13.66 1.54
CA ASN A 139 -0.27 14.01 1.57
C ASN A 139 0.35 14.02 0.16
N VAL A 140 -0.01 13.05 -0.69
CA VAL A 140 0.41 13.04 -2.11
C VAL A 140 -0.10 14.28 -2.84
N ASP A 141 -1.38 14.63 -2.68
CA ASP A 141 -1.98 15.83 -3.28
C ASP A 141 -1.25 17.11 -2.83
N LEU A 142 -1.08 17.31 -1.52
CA LEU A 142 -0.39 18.48 -0.96
C LEU A 142 1.07 18.55 -1.42
N ARG A 143 1.75 17.40 -1.46
CA ARG A 143 3.13 17.34 -1.92
C ARG A 143 3.27 17.68 -3.40
N CYS A 144 2.36 17.19 -4.24
CA CYS A 144 2.34 17.58 -5.65
C CYS A 144 2.05 19.08 -5.81
N ARG A 145 1.16 19.68 -5.01
CA ARG A 145 0.91 21.13 -5.06
C ARG A 145 2.16 21.94 -4.72
N ASP A 146 2.92 21.52 -3.72
CA ASP A 146 4.20 22.15 -3.36
C ASP A 146 5.25 21.97 -4.47
N ILE A 147 5.36 20.76 -5.03
CA ILE A 147 6.32 20.44 -6.08
C ILE A 147 6.02 21.21 -7.37
N PHE A 148 4.78 21.24 -7.84
CA PHE A 148 4.40 21.90 -9.08
C PHE A 148 4.09 23.39 -8.90
N ALA A 149 4.04 23.89 -7.66
CA ALA A 149 3.65 25.26 -7.31
C ALA A 149 2.28 25.68 -7.88
N VAL A 150 1.35 24.72 -7.99
CA VAL A 150 0.00 24.91 -8.52
C VAL A 150 -1.02 24.44 -7.49
N ASN A 151 -1.98 25.30 -7.12
CA ASN A 151 -3.02 24.97 -6.12
C ASN A 151 -4.23 24.26 -6.75
N GLU A 152 -3.98 23.31 -7.64
CA GLU A 152 -4.98 22.39 -8.17
C GLU A 152 -4.80 21.01 -7.56
N LEU A 153 -5.81 20.12 -7.70
CA LEU A 153 -5.65 18.73 -7.28
C LEU A 153 -4.37 18.15 -7.89
N PHE A 154 -3.51 17.56 -7.07
CA PHE A 154 -2.18 17.04 -7.39
C PHE A 154 -1.29 18.02 -8.15
N GLY A 155 -1.42 19.34 -7.94
CA GLY A 155 -0.61 20.32 -8.66
C GLY A 155 -0.85 20.34 -10.18
N GLY A 156 -2.02 19.89 -10.64
CA GLY A 156 -2.39 19.89 -12.06
C GLY A 156 -1.84 18.71 -12.88
N VAL A 157 -0.77 18.03 -12.43
CA VAL A 157 -0.17 16.88 -13.14
C VAL A 157 -1.16 15.74 -13.33
N SER A 158 -1.13 14.96 -14.41
CA SER A 158 -2.04 13.81 -14.55
C SER A 158 -1.74 12.70 -13.55
N VAL A 159 -2.79 12.05 -13.01
CA VAL A 159 -2.68 10.98 -12.01
C VAL A 159 -3.58 9.81 -12.40
N VAL A 160 -2.97 8.63 -12.49
CA VAL A 160 -3.63 7.34 -12.73
C VAL A 160 -3.36 6.41 -11.55
N LEU A 161 -4.44 5.99 -10.88
CA LEU A 161 -4.37 5.02 -9.78
C LEU A 161 -4.68 3.62 -10.33
N MET A 162 -3.79 2.65 -10.08
CA MET A 162 -3.90 1.27 -10.52
C MET A 162 -4.00 0.34 -9.30
N GLY A 163 -4.88 -0.66 -9.36
CA GLY A 163 -5.00 -1.65 -8.28
C GLY A 163 -6.09 -2.69 -8.52
N ASP A 164 -6.18 -3.69 -7.64
CA ASP A 164 -7.33 -4.61 -7.58
C ASP A 164 -8.18 -4.29 -6.35
N ILE A 165 -9.39 -3.75 -6.54
CA ILE A 165 -10.31 -3.48 -5.42
C ILE A 165 -10.70 -4.72 -4.58
N ARG A 166 -10.31 -5.93 -5.00
CA ARG A 166 -10.49 -7.18 -4.27
C ARG A 166 -9.21 -7.65 -3.55
N GLN A 167 -8.09 -6.98 -3.78
CA GLN A 167 -6.88 -7.12 -2.97
C GLN A 167 -6.99 -6.21 -1.73
N LEU A 168 -5.98 -6.22 -0.87
CA LEU A 168 -6.06 -5.71 0.50
C LEU A 168 -6.33 -4.19 0.53
N PRO A 169 -7.30 -3.70 1.33
CA PRO A 169 -7.45 -2.27 1.62
C PRO A 169 -6.23 -1.73 2.37
N PRO A 170 -6.14 -0.40 2.60
CA PRO A 170 -5.12 0.18 3.45
C PRO A 170 -5.29 -0.40 4.83
N ILE A 171 -4.19 -0.88 5.42
CA ILE A 171 -4.27 -1.62 6.67
C ILE A 171 -4.35 -0.64 7.86
N PHE A 172 -3.94 0.64 7.70
CA PHE A 172 -3.84 1.64 8.79
C PHE A 172 -4.42 3.03 8.45
N ASP A 173 -5.23 3.11 7.39
CA ASP A 173 -5.90 4.35 7.03
C ASP A 173 -7.27 4.01 6.43
N SER A 174 -8.22 4.93 6.53
CA SER A 174 -9.54 4.73 5.96
C SER A 174 -9.41 4.58 4.44
N PRO A 175 -9.93 3.49 3.84
CA PRO A 175 -9.97 3.38 2.39
C PRO A 175 -10.69 4.58 1.79
N LEU A 176 -10.25 5.04 0.61
CA LEU A 176 -10.89 6.13 -0.14
C LEU A 176 -12.41 5.93 -0.33
N TYR A 177 -12.87 4.68 -0.31
CA TYR A 177 -14.26 4.30 -0.47
C TYR A 177 -15.09 4.21 0.82
N SER A 178 -14.50 4.44 1.99
CA SER A 178 -15.23 4.39 3.27
C SER A 178 -15.88 5.73 3.62
N LYS A 179 -17.16 5.70 4.02
CA LYS A 179 -17.87 6.87 4.56
C LYS A 179 -17.54 7.14 6.03
N ASN A 180 -17.19 6.11 6.81
CA ASN A 180 -16.88 6.19 8.24
C ASN A 180 -15.53 5.50 8.51
N GLY A 181 -14.57 6.23 9.08
CA GLY A 181 -13.16 5.84 9.07
C GLY A 181 -12.78 4.57 9.86
N ASN A 182 -13.58 4.17 10.85
CA ASN A 182 -13.18 3.12 11.81
C ASN A 182 -13.92 1.77 11.64
N TYR A 183 -15.00 1.72 10.87
CA TYR A 183 -15.87 0.52 10.82
C TYR A 183 -15.23 -0.68 10.11
N MET A 184 -14.32 -0.43 9.16
CA MET A 184 -13.69 -1.49 8.36
C MET A 184 -12.57 -2.25 9.11
N GLN A 185 -11.86 -1.56 10.01
CA GLN A 185 -10.77 -2.16 10.79
C GLN A 185 -11.31 -3.03 11.94
N ILE A 186 -12.37 -2.54 12.60
CA ILE A 186 -13.10 -3.28 13.64
C ILE A 186 -13.64 -4.60 13.06
N ALA A 187 -14.32 -4.56 11.91
CA ALA A 187 -14.90 -5.75 11.29
C ALA A 187 -13.85 -6.78 10.77
N ALA A 188 -12.65 -6.35 10.39
CA ALA A 188 -11.56 -7.26 10.01
C ALA A 188 -10.98 -7.95 11.24
N ASN A 189 -10.71 -7.17 12.29
CA ASN A 189 -10.17 -7.67 13.55
C ASN A 189 -11.14 -8.64 14.23
N ASP A 190 -12.43 -8.33 14.24
CA ASP A 190 -13.47 -9.21 14.77
C ASP A 190 -13.52 -10.51 13.98
N ARG A 191 -13.48 -10.45 12.63
CA ARG A 191 -13.47 -11.66 11.80
C ARG A 191 -12.19 -12.49 11.95
N ASN A 192 -11.04 -11.85 12.17
CA ASN A 192 -9.79 -12.53 12.48
C ASN A 192 -9.85 -13.21 13.84
N ARG A 193 -10.46 -12.57 14.84
CA ARG A 193 -10.69 -13.17 16.16
C ARG A 193 -11.69 -14.32 16.09
N ASP A 194 -12.82 -14.15 15.40
CA ASP A 194 -13.81 -15.21 15.20
C ASP A 194 -13.18 -16.43 14.54
N ARG A 195 -12.34 -16.20 13.51
CA ARG A 195 -11.63 -17.28 12.83
C ARG A 195 -10.56 -17.92 13.70
N LEU A 196 -9.85 -17.16 14.53
CA LEU A 196 -8.92 -17.67 15.52
C LEU A 196 -9.64 -18.54 16.57
N ILE A 197 -10.84 -18.15 17.00
CA ILE A 197 -11.67 -18.93 17.93
C ILE A 197 -12.17 -20.22 17.25
N GLN A 198 -12.68 -20.12 16.03
CA GLN A 198 -13.11 -21.26 15.22
C GLN A 198 -11.96 -22.20 14.85
N PHE A 199 -10.72 -21.70 14.84
CA PHE A 199 -9.54 -22.50 14.56
C PHE A 199 -9.34 -23.62 15.59
N GLY A 200 -9.96 -23.51 16.77
CA GLY A 200 -10.03 -24.60 17.77
C GLY A 200 -8.68 -24.95 18.39
N LYS A 201 -7.65 -24.13 18.18
CA LYS A 201 -6.31 -24.31 18.73
C LYS A 201 -6.06 -23.34 19.90
N PRO A 202 -5.16 -23.68 20.83
CA PRO A 202 -4.79 -22.78 21.91
C PRO A 202 -4.34 -21.41 21.37
N VAL A 203 -4.90 -20.35 21.94
CA VAL A 203 -4.58 -18.96 21.59
C VAL A 203 -3.71 -18.37 22.69
N ARG A 204 -2.55 -17.84 22.32
CA ARG A 204 -1.70 -17.04 23.20
C ARG A 204 -2.11 -15.58 23.11
N SER A 205 -2.41 -14.99 24.26
CA SER A 205 -2.51 -13.54 24.44
C SER A 205 -1.15 -13.01 24.84
N ILE A 206 -0.59 -12.07 24.09
CA ILE A 206 0.75 -11.52 24.32
C ILE A 206 0.63 -9.99 24.46
N PRO A 207 0.71 -9.46 25.69
CA PRO A 207 0.69 -8.02 25.93
C PRO A 207 2.01 -7.37 25.49
N SER A 208 1.95 -6.09 25.12
CA SER A 208 3.15 -5.30 24.87
C SER A 208 3.83 -4.95 26.19
N ARG A 209 5.17 -4.90 26.19
CA ARG A 209 5.93 -4.31 27.31
C ARG A 209 6.05 -2.81 27.07
N ASN A 210 5.71 -2.02 28.08
CA ASN A 210 5.68 -0.56 28.00
C ASN A 210 6.45 0.02 29.17
N ASN A 211 7.20 1.11 28.95
CA ASN A 211 8.00 1.75 30.01
C ASN A 211 7.18 2.68 30.94
N CYS A 212 6.00 3.13 30.51
CA CYS A 212 5.14 4.00 31.31
C CYS A 212 3.67 3.88 30.88
N GLU A 213 2.76 4.39 31.71
CA GLU A 213 1.31 4.37 31.44
C GLU A 213 0.94 5.17 30.18
N THR A 214 1.62 6.29 29.94
CA THR A 214 1.45 7.07 28.70
C THR A 214 1.74 6.22 27.46
N THR A 215 2.74 5.34 27.52
CA THR A 215 3.05 4.38 26.45
C THR A 215 1.98 3.30 26.31
N PHE A 216 1.42 2.80 27.40
CA PHE A 216 0.32 1.83 27.34
C PHE A 216 -0.93 2.45 26.67
N ASN A 217 -1.23 3.71 26.98
CA ASN A 217 -2.39 4.41 26.45
C ASN A 217 -2.17 4.94 25.02
N ALA A 218 -0.92 5.20 24.61
CA ALA A 218 -0.55 5.60 23.25
C ALA A 218 -1.13 4.66 22.18
N SER A 219 -1.50 5.19 21.02
CA SER A 219 -2.09 4.37 19.95
C SER A 219 -1.06 3.38 19.36
N THR A 220 -1.51 2.50 18.47
CA THR A 220 -0.61 1.64 17.67
C THR A 220 0.23 2.45 16.70
N ASP A 221 -0.30 3.56 16.19
CA ASP A 221 0.38 4.44 15.24
C ASP A 221 1.60 5.10 15.89
N ASP A 222 1.49 5.43 17.17
CA ASP A 222 2.53 6.05 17.98
C ASP A 222 3.73 5.14 18.18
N ALA A 223 3.46 3.84 18.21
CA ALA A 223 4.43 2.80 18.44
C ALA A 223 4.79 2.08 17.12
N ASN A 224 4.82 2.79 15.99
CA ASN A 224 5.22 2.25 14.68
C ASN A 224 4.59 0.88 14.39
N ASP A 225 3.25 0.77 14.51
CA ASP A 225 2.47 -0.45 14.28
C ASP A 225 2.61 -1.58 15.29
N LEU A 226 3.35 -1.38 16.39
CA LEU A 226 3.38 -2.37 17.45
C LEU A 226 2.07 -2.35 18.24
N GLU A 227 1.34 -3.45 18.12
CA GLU A 227 0.06 -3.69 18.80
C GLU A 227 0.23 -3.71 20.32
N LYS A 228 -0.76 -3.16 21.04
CA LYS A 228 -0.81 -3.27 22.51
C LYS A 228 -0.96 -4.71 22.96
N HIS A 229 -1.72 -5.49 22.20
CA HIS A 229 -2.01 -6.88 22.48
C HIS A 229 -2.14 -7.63 21.16
N ILE A 230 -1.41 -8.74 21.04
CA ILE A 230 -1.56 -9.67 19.92
C ILE A 230 -2.13 -10.99 20.43
N TYR A 231 -2.94 -11.62 19.58
CA TYR A 231 -3.48 -12.95 19.80
C TYR A 231 -2.94 -13.85 18.70
N LEU A 232 -2.20 -14.89 19.06
CA LEU A 232 -1.57 -15.79 18.10
C LEU A 232 -1.86 -17.25 18.44
N SER A 233 -1.91 -18.09 17.42
CA SER A 233 -2.02 -19.54 17.56
C SER A 233 -1.12 -20.22 16.53
N VAL A 234 -0.64 -21.41 16.83
CA VAL A 234 0.16 -22.20 15.88
C VAL A 234 -0.69 -22.62 14.68
N GLY A 235 -0.25 -22.29 13.48
CA GLY A 235 -1.00 -22.37 12.23
C GLY A 235 -1.75 -21.09 11.88
N ALA A 236 -1.57 -20.02 12.67
CA ALA A 236 -2.20 -18.74 12.38
C ALA A 236 -1.61 -18.07 11.15
N ARG A 237 -2.50 -17.53 10.30
CA ARG A 237 -2.09 -16.69 9.19
C ARG A 237 -1.75 -15.31 9.71
N VAL A 238 -0.50 -14.88 9.51
CA VAL A 238 0.02 -13.61 10.04
C VAL A 238 0.66 -12.75 8.96
N MET A 239 0.76 -11.46 9.26
CA MET A 239 1.42 -10.46 8.44
C MET A 239 2.48 -9.73 9.25
N LEU A 240 3.67 -9.57 8.67
CA LEU A 240 4.76 -8.77 9.21
C LEU A 240 4.46 -7.27 9.11
N ARG A 241 4.78 -6.52 10.16
CA ARG A 241 4.48 -5.09 10.28
C ARG A 241 5.68 -4.17 10.15
N SER A 242 6.89 -4.73 10.12
CA SER A 242 8.13 -3.98 10.00
C SER A 242 9.01 -4.53 8.87
N ASN A 243 9.94 -3.71 8.40
CA ASN A 243 10.97 -4.15 7.48
C ASN A 243 12.11 -4.72 8.30
N LEU A 244 12.39 -6.02 8.13
CA LEU A 244 13.51 -6.69 8.79
C LEU A 244 14.67 -6.86 7.81
N VAL A 245 14.42 -7.52 6.68
CA VAL A 245 15.43 -7.80 5.65
C VAL A 245 14.76 -7.69 4.28
N ILE A 246 14.86 -6.50 3.67
CA ILE A 246 14.16 -6.17 2.42
C ILE A 246 14.62 -7.07 1.28
N GLN A 247 15.94 -7.29 1.15
CA GLN A 247 16.55 -8.09 0.07
C GLN A 247 16.03 -9.54 0.03
N ASN A 248 15.60 -10.05 1.18
CA ASN A 248 15.15 -11.44 1.31
C ASN A 248 13.61 -11.57 1.36
N GLY A 249 12.88 -10.46 1.21
CA GLY A 249 11.42 -10.44 1.20
C GLY A 249 10.73 -10.25 2.55
N LEU A 250 11.48 -9.99 3.64
CA LEU A 250 10.93 -9.69 4.97
C LEU A 250 10.62 -8.21 5.12
N VAL A 251 9.56 -7.79 4.43
CA VAL A 251 9.06 -6.42 4.41
C VAL A 251 7.73 -6.33 5.13
N SER A 252 7.36 -5.12 5.55
CA SER A 252 6.01 -4.85 6.03
C SER A 252 4.98 -5.27 4.97
N GLY A 253 4.00 -6.08 5.37
CA GLY A 253 3.03 -6.73 4.49
C GLY A 253 3.37 -8.17 4.10
N ALA A 254 4.58 -8.67 4.37
CA ALA A 254 4.93 -10.06 4.12
C ALA A 254 4.01 -10.99 4.92
N MET A 255 3.44 -11.99 4.26
CA MET A 255 2.51 -12.93 4.87
C MET A 255 3.17 -14.28 5.14
N GLY A 256 2.74 -14.91 6.21
CA GLY A 256 3.24 -16.23 6.59
C GLY A 256 2.30 -16.97 7.52
N ILE A 257 2.70 -18.17 7.89
CA ILE A 257 1.99 -19.04 8.82
C ILE A 257 2.84 -19.20 10.07
N VAL A 258 2.26 -18.97 11.24
CA VAL A 258 2.91 -19.24 12.52
C VAL A 258 3.15 -20.74 12.64
N ILE A 259 4.39 -21.15 12.78
CA ILE A 259 4.79 -22.54 12.99
C ILE A 259 4.95 -22.84 14.47
N ASP A 260 5.49 -21.89 15.24
CA ASP A 260 5.70 -22.05 16.67
C ASP A 260 5.80 -20.70 17.41
N ILE A 261 5.60 -20.70 18.73
CA ILE A 261 5.78 -19.55 19.62
C ILE A 261 6.76 -19.96 20.72
N VAL A 262 7.99 -19.47 20.62
CA VAL A 262 9.12 -19.93 21.43
C VAL A 262 9.29 -19.03 22.65
N TYR A 263 9.28 -19.63 23.84
CA TYR A 263 9.57 -18.96 25.10
C TYR A 263 10.90 -19.46 25.69
N LEU A 264 11.53 -18.66 26.53
CA LEU A 264 12.65 -19.16 27.35
C LEU A 264 12.10 -20.12 28.41
N LEU A 265 12.90 -21.10 28.82
CA LEU A 265 12.52 -22.06 29.86
C LEU A 265 12.15 -21.38 31.19
N SER A 266 12.72 -20.20 31.46
CA SER A 266 12.46 -19.39 32.64
C SER A 266 11.27 -18.44 32.50
N SER A 267 10.59 -18.40 31.34
CA SER A 267 9.46 -17.50 31.12
C SER A 267 8.18 -18.00 31.80
N ASN A 268 7.33 -17.06 32.20
CA ASN A 268 5.99 -17.28 32.74
C ASN A 268 4.91 -16.69 31.82
N PRO A 269 4.56 -17.35 30.70
CA PRO A 269 3.44 -16.94 29.85
C PRO A 269 2.11 -16.99 30.62
N PRO A 270 1.17 -16.05 30.41
CA PRO A 270 1.15 -15.02 29.35
C PRO A 270 1.84 -13.69 29.70
N ASN A 271 2.40 -13.56 30.91
CA ASN A 271 2.96 -12.28 31.38
C ASN A 271 4.30 -11.93 30.71
N ASP A 272 5.06 -12.96 30.34
CA ASP A 272 6.29 -12.80 29.59
C ASP A 272 6.08 -12.79 28.08
N GLN A 273 6.94 -12.04 27.39
CA GLN A 273 7.00 -12.09 25.93
C GLN A 273 7.75 -13.34 25.49
N PRO A 274 7.34 -13.95 24.36
CA PRO A 274 8.14 -15.00 23.74
C PRO A 274 9.49 -14.45 23.27
N LEU A 275 10.47 -15.34 23.20
CA LEU A 275 11.76 -15.07 22.60
C LEU A 275 11.59 -14.74 21.11
N ALA A 276 10.77 -15.53 20.40
CA ALA A 276 10.43 -15.32 19.01
C ALA A 276 9.15 -16.07 18.62
N VAL A 277 8.52 -15.63 17.53
CA VAL A 277 7.51 -16.42 16.82
C VAL A 277 8.15 -16.99 15.56
N MET A 278 8.08 -18.30 15.39
CA MET A 278 8.57 -18.97 14.19
C MET A 278 7.50 -18.84 13.11
N VAL A 279 7.84 -18.23 11.97
CA VAL A 279 6.90 -17.98 10.88
C VAL A 279 7.47 -18.48 9.57
N ASP A 280 6.67 -19.28 8.86
CA ASP A 280 6.91 -19.71 7.48
C ASP A 280 6.35 -18.65 6.52
N PHE A 281 7.21 -17.87 5.87
CA PHE A 281 6.81 -16.77 4.99
C PHE A 281 6.72 -17.20 3.52
N ASP A 282 5.63 -16.82 2.83
CA ASP A 282 5.33 -17.32 1.48
C ASP A 282 6.42 -17.06 0.43
N ASN A 283 7.06 -15.89 0.51
CA ASN A 283 7.97 -15.36 -0.52
C ASN A 283 9.35 -15.06 0.04
N TYR A 284 9.71 -15.66 1.19
CA TYR A 284 11.03 -15.48 1.76
C TYR A 284 12.08 -16.21 0.93
N ARG A 285 13.21 -15.56 0.67
CA ARG A 285 14.30 -16.09 -0.17
C ARG A 285 15.66 -16.08 0.52
N GLY A 286 15.68 -15.82 1.82
CA GLY A 286 16.91 -15.75 2.60
C GLY A 286 17.24 -17.07 3.31
N PRO A 287 18.29 -17.06 4.15
CA PRO A 287 18.65 -18.19 4.99
C PRO A 287 17.52 -18.53 5.98
N SER A 288 17.08 -19.78 5.98
CA SER A 288 16.05 -20.27 6.89
C SER A 288 16.64 -20.76 8.20
N PHE A 289 15.81 -20.79 9.24
CA PHE A 289 16.18 -21.35 10.54
C PHE A 289 16.28 -22.88 10.51
N CYS A 290 15.45 -23.53 9.70
CA CYS A 290 15.54 -24.98 9.44
C CYS A 290 15.87 -25.21 7.98
N GLU A 291 16.81 -26.12 7.70
CA GLU A 291 17.14 -26.51 6.33
C GLU A 291 15.88 -27.03 5.60
N GLY A 292 15.65 -26.52 4.38
CA GLY A 292 14.51 -26.94 3.55
C GLY A 292 13.16 -26.28 3.86
N SER A 293 13.09 -25.28 4.76
CA SER A 293 11.87 -24.51 5.02
C SER A 293 12.06 -23.00 4.78
N ASN A 294 11.00 -22.20 4.76
CA ASN A 294 11.09 -20.73 4.78
C ASN A 294 10.82 -20.16 6.18
N VAL A 295 11.05 -20.99 7.21
CA VAL A 295 10.75 -20.62 8.60
C VAL A 295 11.85 -19.74 9.15
N ILE A 296 11.46 -18.63 9.76
CA ILE A 296 12.37 -17.72 10.44
C ILE A 296 11.82 -17.30 11.81
N PRO A 297 12.70 -17.01 12.78
CA PRO A 297 12.32 -16.43 14.06
C PRO A 297 12.03 -14.93 13.89
N ILE A 298 10.85 -14.50 14.35
CA ILE A 298 10.47 -13.09 14.47
C ILE A 298 10.55 -12.69 15.95
N PRO A 299 11.61 -12.00 16.38
CA PRO A 299 11.75 -11.54 17.76
C PRO A 299 10.88 -10.31 18.04
N PRO A 300 10.56 -10.03 19.33
CA PRO A 300 9.99 -8.74 19.73
C PRO A 300 10.89 -7.58 19.28
N GLN A 301 10.26 -6.51 18.78
CA GLN A 301 10.94 -5.26 18.46
C GLN A 301 10.58 -4.19 19.47
N THR A 302 11.54 -3.30 19.75
CA THR A 302 11.35 -2.17 20.64
C THR A 302 11.39 -0.87 19.84
N VAL A 303 10.37 -0.04 20.02
CA VAL A 303 10.28 1.29 19.42
C VAL A 303 10.20 2.34 20.51
N ASN A 304 10.93 3.42 20.28
CA ASN A 304 11.03 4.55 21.20
C ASN A 304 10.52 5.80 20.49
N TRP A 305 9.76 6.64 21.20
CA TRP A 305 9.33 7.94 20.71
C TRP A 305 9.21 8.93 21.87
N LYS A 306 9.11 10.23 21.54
CA LYS A 306 8.81 11.27 22.52
C LYS A 306 7.42 11.84 22.24
N THR A 307 6.64 12.06 23.29
CA THR A 307 5.38 12.80 23.17
C THR A 307 5.63 14.29 22.97
N SER A 308 4.60 15.03 22.56
CA SER A 308 4.64 16.50 22.53
C SER A 308 4.93 17.14 23.88
N SER A 309 4.59 16.45 24.98
CA SER A 309 4.94 16.84 26.36
C SER A 309 6.39 16.52 26.74
N GLY A 310 7.21 15.96 25.83
CA GLY A 310 8.60 15.60 26.08
C GLY A 310 8.81 14.27 26.79
N THR A 311 7.75 13.51 27.08
CA THR A 311 7.82 12.21 27.77
C THR A 311 8.43 11.15 26.85
N SER A 312 9.47 10.47 27.32
CA SER A 312 10.10 9.35 26.60
C SER A 312 9.25 8.08 26.75
N CYS A 313 8.76 7.57 25.63
CA CYS A 313 7.88 6.41 25.54
C CYS A 313 8.58 5.26 24.81
N GLN A 314 8.36 4.04 25.28
CA GLN A 314 8.96 2.83 24.71
C GLN A 314 7.95 1.68 24.75
N ARG A 315 7.69 1.07 23.59
CA ARG A 315 6.88 -0.16 23.46
C ARG A 315 7.71 -1.28 22.83
N THR A 316 7.64 -2.46 23.43
CA THR A 316 8.20 -3.70 22.88
C THR A 316 7.07 -4.67 22.56
N GLN A 317 7.04 -5.19 21.34
CA GLN A 317 6.07 -6.19 20.89
C GLN A 317 6.58 -6.92 19.64
N ILE A 318 6.06 -8.11 19.38
CA ILE A 318 6.29 -8.83 18.13
C ILE A 318 5.58 -8.10 16.97
N PRO A 319 6.28 -7.79 15.85
CA PRO A 319 5.70 -7.02 14.74
C PRO A 319 4.81 -7.88 13.83
N LEU A 320 3.85 -8.63 14.39
CA LEU A 320 2.94 -9.51 13.66
C LEU A 320 1.48 -9.17 13.94
N LEU A 321 0.63 -9.38 12.93
CA LEU A 321 -0.83 -9.27 13.05
C LEU A 321 -1.51 -10.50 12.42
N LEU A 322 -2.62 -10.97 12.99
CA LEU A 322 -3.50 -11.96 12.35
C LEU A 322 -4.08 -11.41 11.04
N CYS A 323 -4.07 -12.23 9.98
CA CYS A 323 -4.50 -11.80 8.65
C CYS A 323 -5.30 -12.85 7.85
N TRP A 324 -6.04 -13.76 8.51
CA TRP A 324 -6.92 -14.71 7.81
C TRP A 324 -8.09 -14.05 7.06
N ALA A 325 -8.55 -12.93 7.55
CA ALA A 325 -9.57 -12.09 6.97
C ALA A 325 -9.01 -10.68 6.92
N ILE A 326 -8.73 -10.23 5.70
CA ILE A 326 -8.69 -8.80 5.42
C ILE A 326 -10.11 -8.40 4.99
N THR A 327 -10.60 -7.25 5.44
CA THR A 327 -12.02 -6.89 5.32
C THR A 327 -12.47 -6.86 3.85
N PHE A 328 -13.21 -7.89 3.44
CA PHE A 328 -14.00 -7.90 2.22
C PHE A 328 -15.39 -7.34 2.52
N ARG A 329 -15.84 -6.33 1.78
CA ARG A 329 -17.28 -6.08 1.60
C ARG A 329 -17.67 -5.97 0.14
N LYS A 330 -18.82 -6.59 -0.14
CA LYS A 330 -19.64 -6.46 -1.33
C LYS A 330 -19.76 -4.98 -1.73
N THR A 331 -19.60 -4.75 -3.02
CA THR A 331 -19.86 -3.49 -3.73
C THR A 331 -21.14 -2.80 -3.21
N PRO A 332 -21.08 -1.53 -2.76
CA PRO A 332 -22.28 -0.71 -2.68
C PRO A 332 -22.80 -0.53 -4.11
N LYS A 333 -24.03 -1.00 -4.38
CA LYS A 333 -24.67 -0.88 -5.68
C LYS A 333 -24.79 0.57 -6.20
N ASN A 334 -24.54 1.58 -5.37
CA ASN A 334 -24.60 3.01 -5.74
C ASN A 334 -23.39 3.78 -5.18
N TRP A 335 -22.47 4.16 -6.06
CA TRP A 335 -21.33 5.01 -5.74
C TRP A 335 -21.57 6.43 -6.27
N LYS A 336 -21.59 7.42 -5.36
CA LYS A 336 -21.37 8.83 -5.63
C LYS A 336 -20.24 9.28 -4.72
N VAL A 337 -19.05 9.57 -5.27
CA VAL A 337 -18.00 10.32 -4.55
C VAL A 337 -18.57 11.70 -4.28
N ARG A 338 -18.78 12.07 -3.02
CA ARG A 338 -18.84 13.49 -2.68
C ARG A 338 -17.40 13.96 -2.48
N ARG A 339 -16.97 14.88 -3.35
CA ARG A 339 -15.75 15.72 -3.30
C ARG A 339 -14.42 15.25 -3.91
N THR A 340 -14.36 14.29 -4.83
CA THR A 340 -13.19 14.20 -5.75
C THR A 340 -13.60 13.62 -7.10
N LYS A 341 -13.36 14.37 -8.19
CA LYS A 341 -13.74 13.99 -9.57
C LYS A 341 -12.75 12.98 -10.14
N PHE A 342 -12.85 11.70 -9.76
CA PHE A 342 -12.15 10.61 -10.46
C PHE A 342 -13.07 9.90 -11.43
N LYS A 343 -12.61 9.65 -12.66
CA LYS A 343 -13.30 8.80 -13.64
C LYS A 343 -12.88 7.34 -13.42
N ILE A 344 -13.86 6.47 -13.17
CA ILE A 344 -13.65 5.03 -12.96
C ILE A 344 -13.97 4.30 -14.27
N ILE A 345 -13.03 3.50 -14.77
CA ILE A 345 -13.24 2.58 -15.90
C ILE A 345 -13.14 1.16 -15.36
N GLY A 346 -14.20 0.36 -15.53
CA GLY A 346 -14.31 -1.01 -15.00
C GLY A 346 -15.67 -1.34 -14.41
N ARG A 347 -16.65 -1.67 -15.27
CA ARG A 347 -17.91 -2.32 -14.88
C ARG A 347 -18.34 -3.29 -15.97
N ARG A 348 -17.93 -4.56 -15.83
CA ARG A 348 -18.76 -5.72 -16.18
C ARG A 348 -18.08 -6.98 -15.64
N SER A 349 -18.81 -7.67 -14.77
CA SER A 349 -18.56 -9.05 -14.44
C SER A 349 -18.57 -9.86 -15.74
N PHE A 350 -17.56 -10.71 -15.90
CA PHE A 350 -17.60 -11.89 -16.74
C PHE A 350 -18.91 -12.63 -16.48
N ALA A 351 -19.84 -12.55 -17.43
CA ALA A 351 -20.99 -13.42 -17.56
C ALA A 351 -21.21 -13.59 -19.06
N VAL A 352 -21.01 -14.82 -19.53
CA VAL A 352 -21.46 -15.28 -20.83
C VAL A 352 -22.99 -15.21 -20.84
N ASN A 353 -23.54 -14.68 -21.93
CA ASN A 353 -24.94 -14.54 -22.31
C ASN A 353 -25.75 -13.36 -21.76
N GLY A 354 -26.24 -12.54 -22.71
CA GLY A 354 -27.61 -12.03 -22.66
C GLY A 354 -27.79 -10.53 -22.45
N SER A 355 -27.98 -9.83 -23.57
CA SER A 355 -28.73 -8.58 -23.74
C SER A 355 -28.09 -7.23 -23.32
N SER A 356 -28.14 -6.35 -24.30
CA SER A 356 -27.69 -4.96 -24.37
C SER A 356 -28.37 -4.02 -23.38
N THR A 357 -27.64 -2.98 -22.95
CA THR A 357 -28.17 -1.62 -22.92
C THR A 357 -27.02 -0.62 -22.95
N LYS A 358 -27.12 0.32 -23.90
CA LYS A 358 -26.27 1.50 -24.05
C LYS A 358 -26.53 2.45 -22.88
N SER A 359 -25.48 3.05 -22.32
CA SER A 359 -25.59 4.33 -21.60
C SER A 359 -24.23 5.01 -21.58
N VAL A 360 -24.04 5.89 -22.58
CA VAL A 360 -23.03 6.94 -22.57
C VAL A 360 -23.46 7.95 -21.52
N LEU A 361 -22.62 8.22 -20.52
CA LEU A 361 -22.79 9.36 -19.64
C LEU A 361 -21.58 10.29 -19.78
N ARG A 362 -21.77 11.30 -20.63
CA ARG A 362 -20.96 12.52 -20.72
C ARG A 362 -21.69 13.58 -19.90
N ILE A 363 -21.07 14.15 -18.86
CA ILE A 363 -21.45 15.47 -18.33
C ILE A 363 -20.25 16.03 -17.53
N PRO A 364 -20.19 17.36 -17.32
CA PRO A 364 -19.57 18.39 -18.14
C PRO A 364 -18.11 18.68 -17.76
#